data_AF-A0A2T4ZC95-F1
#
_entry.id   AF-A0A2T4ZC95-F1
#
_cell.length_a   1.000
_cell.length_b   1.000
_cell.length_c   1.000
_cell.angle_alpha   90.00
_cell.angle_beta   90.00
_cell.angle_gamma   90.00
#
_symmetry.space_group_name_H-M   'P 1'
#
loop_
_entity.id
_entity.type
_entity.pdbx_description
1 polymer ?
#
loop_
_entity_poly.entity_id
_entity_poly.type
_entity_poly.pdbx_seq_one_letter_code
_entity_poly.pdbx_strand_id
1 'polypeptide(L)'
;MSQNEDWESALDKIDWNDVLQDVDKQLLENLAAELRFKSYESLELASQPLGDGYYITYLSEGTWAFWNNARYVEEDVQFFETSQQFLHFALERFKIQGEEVESLINLLSETRQMKQCAYCECEFDPEDPARKELGIDGIYLDEEEQERECCSPQCAVEAMVQEWKEG
;
A
#
# COMPACT_ATOMS: atom_id res chain seq x y z
N MET A 1 -40.13 -26.57 22.16
CA MET A 1 -38.65 -26.51 22.22
C MET A 1 -38.11 -26.49 20.79
N SER A 2 -38.39 -25.46 19.99
CA SER A 2 -37.99 -25.47 18.56
C SER A 2 -37.33 -24.17 18.07
N GLN A 3 -37.11 -23.18 18.94
CA GLN A 3 -36.37 -21.98 18.53
C GLN A 3 -34.86 -22.17 18.62
N ASN A 4 -34.34 -23.03 19.51
CA ASN A 4 -32.89 -23.24 19.63
C ASN A 4 -32.30 -24.09 18.49
N GLU A 5 -33.05 -25.03 17.93
CA GLU A 5 -32.59 -25.91 16.84
C GLU A 5 -32.42 -25.15 15.51
N ASP A 6 -33.21 -24.08 15.30
CA ASP A 6 -33.12 -23.23 14.10
C ASP A 6 -31.86 -22.32 14.11
N TRP A 7 -31.36 -21.93 15.28
CA TRP A 7 -30.14 -21.12 15.40
C TRP A 7 -28.87 -21.95 15.20
N GLU A 8 -28.80 -23.17 15.75
CA GLU A 8 -27.71 -24.11 15.52
C GLU A 8 -27.59 -24.48 14.03
N SER A 9 -28.73 -24.77 13.39
CA SER A 9 -28.80 -25.09 11.96
C SER A 9 -28.48 -23.92 11.03
N ALA A 10 -28.56 -22.68 11.53
CA ALA A 10 -28.19 -21.47 10.80
C ALA A 10 -26.68 -21.19 10.91
N LEU A 11 -26.05 -21.51 12.04
CA LEU A 11 -24.60 -21.39 12.25
C LEU A 11 -23.79 -22.43 11.45
N ASP A 12 -24.34 -23.63 11.26
CA ASP A 12 -23.75 -24.70 10.43
C ASP A 12 -23.81 -24.41 8.91
N LYS A 13 -24.62 -23.43 8.49
CA LYS A 13 -24.70 -22.99 7.08
C LYS A 13 -23.77 -21.84 6.76
N ILE A 14 -23.12 -21.25 7.77
CA ILE A 14 -22.10 -20.24 7.56
C ILE A 14 -20.84 -20.99 7.14
N ASP A 15 -20.38 -20.74 5.92
CA ASP A 15 -19.05 -21.14 5.53
C ASP A 15 -18.07 -20.23 6.27
N TRP A 16 -17.62 -20.71 7.43
CA TRP A 16 -16.68 -19.98 8.28
C TRP A 16 -15.36 -19.69 7.55
N ASN A 17 -15.04 -20.45 6.50
CA ASN A 17 -13.85 -20.20 5.69
C ASN A 17 -14.02 -18.94 4.82
N ASP A 18 -15.21 -18.73 4.25
CA ASP A 18 -15.52 -17.51 3.48
C ASP A 18 -15.52 -16.28 4.40
N VAL A 19 -16.12 -16.39 5.59
CA VAL A 19 -16.11 -15.31 6.59
C VAL A 19 -14.68 -14.96 7.03
N LEU A 20 -13.81 -15.96 7.23
CA LEU A 20 -12.42 -15.72 7.59
C LEU A 20 -11.64 -15.03 6.45
N GLN A 21 -11.84 -15.44 5.20
CA GLN A 21 -11.20 -14.79 4.05
C GLN A 21 -11.66 -13.34 3.87
N ASP A 22 -12.94 -13.06 4.09
CA ASP A 22 -13.48 -11.70 4.02
C ASP A 22 -12.90 -10.81 5.14
N VAL A 23 -12.72 -11.37 6.34
CA VAL A 23 -12.09 -10.66 7.47
C VAL A 23 -10.62 -10.40 7.18
N ASP A 24 -9.86 -11.40 6.70
CA ASP A 24 -8.45 -11.24 6.33
C ASP A 24 -8.28 -10.17 5.25
N LYS A 25 -9.16 -10.16 4.25
CA LYS A 25 -9.15 -9.14 3.21
C LYS A 25 -9.44 -7.75 3.77
N GLN A 26 -10.50 -7.58 4.56
CA GLN A 26 -10.86 -6.28 5.15
C GLN A 26 -9.74 -5.71 6.01
N LEU A 27 -9.05 -6.57 6.73
CA LEU A 27 -7.96 -6.17 7.57
C LEU A 27 -6.72 -5.74 6.77
N LEU A 28 -6.42 -6.38 5.63
CA LEU A 28 -5.41 -5.91 4.68
C LEU A 28 -5.79 -4.59 4.02
N GLU A 29 -7.09 -4.36 3.75
CA GLU A 29 -7.56 -3.04 3.29
C GLU A 29 -7.34 -1.96 4.37
N ASN A 30 -7.46 -2.30 5.65
CA ASN A 30 -7.14 -1.37 6.74
C ASN A 30 -5.64 -1.04 6.79
N LEU A 31 -4.77 -2.03 6.59
CA LEU A 31 -3.32 -1.80 6.47
C LEU A 31 -3.01 -0.85 5.31
N ALA A 32 -3.66 -1.06 4.16
CA ALA A 32 -3.52 -0.16 3.02
C ALA A 32 -3.96 1.26 3.36
N ALA A 33 -5.12 1.41 4.03
CA ALA A 33 -5.63 2.69 4.46
C ALA A 33 -4.70 3.40 5.47
N GLU A 34 -4.08 2.67 6.40
CA GLU A 34 -3.08 3.21 7.34
C GLU A 34 -1.88 3.81 6.60
N LEU A 35 -1.44 3.15 5.53
CA LEU A 35 -0.37 3.61 4.64
C LEU A 35 -0.86 4.55 3.53
N ARG A 36 -2.11 5.02 3.62
CA ARG A 36 -2.77 5.94 2.68
C ARG A 36 -2.86 5.39 1.25
N PHE A 37 -2.89 4.08 1.05
CA PHE A 37 -3.20 3.48 -0.25
C PHE A 37 -4.71 3.31 -0.43
N LYS A 38 -5.19 3.40 -1.68
CA LYS A 38 -6.62 3.24 -2.01
C LYS A 38 -7.14 1.82 -1.80
N SER A 39 -6.25 0.84 -1.91
CA SER A 39 -6.57 -0.58 -1.73
C SER A 39 -5.32 -1.36 -1.37
N TYR A 40 -5.53 -2.56 -0.79
CA TYR A 40 -4.44 -3.52 -0.58
C TYR A 40 -3.70 -3.85 -1.88
N GLU A 41 -4.41 -4.03 -2.99
CA GLU A 41 -3.78 -4.27 -4.31
C GLU A 41 -2.83 -3.13 -4.71
N SER A 42 -3.22 -1.88 -4.45
CA SER A 42 -2.37 -0.72 -4.74
C SER A 42 -1.11 -0.71 -3.87
N LEU A 43 -1.26 -1.06 -2.58
CA LEU A 43 -0.13 -1.19 -1.66
C LEU A 43 0.81 -2.33 -2.09
N GLU A 44 0.27 -3.49 -2.45
CA GLU A 44 1.06 -4.66 -2.86
C GLU A 44 1.88 -4.36 -4.13
N LEU A 45 1.27 -3.73 -5.13
CA LEU A 45 1.95 -3.34 -6.38
C LEU A 45 3.05 -2.29 -6.16
N ALA A 46 2.84 -1.35 -5.23
CA ALA A 46 3.81 -0.32 -4.89
C ALA A 46 4.99 -0.84 -4.04
N SER A 47 4.85 -2.02 -3.44
CA SER A 47 5.79 -2.53 -2.44
C SER A 47 6.80 -3.51 -3.04
N GLN A 48 8.03 -3.47 -2.54
CA GLN A 48 9.06 -4.45 -2.88
C GLN A 48 9.03 -5.62 -1.90
N PRO A 49 8.98 -6.88 -2.40
CA PRO A 49 9.00 -8.05 -1.54
C PRO A 49 10.40 -8.32 -1.00
N LEU A 50 10.49 -8.62 0.29
CA LEU A 50 11.74 -8.95 0.99
C LEU A 50 11.87 -10.45 1.31
N GLY A 51 10.83 -11.24 1.04
CA GLY A 51 10.73 -12.65 1.44
C GLY A 51 9.93 -12.85 2.72
N ASP A 52 9.51 -14.09 3.01
CA ASP A 52 8.73 -14.48 4.19
C ASP A 52 7.48 -13.61 4.46
N GLY A 53 6.88 -13.09 3.39
CA GLY A 53 5.70 -12.22 3.44
C GLY A 53 5.99 -10.78 3.90
N TYR A 54 7.26 -10.39 4.05
CA TYR A 54 7.65 -9.01 4.32
C TYR A 54 7.74 -8.18 3.05
N TYR A 55 7.35 -6.93 3.18
CA TYR A 55 7.34 -5.94 2.12
C TYR A 55 7.94 -4.64 2.64
N ILE A 56 8.46 -3.85 1.70
CA ILE A 56 8.91 -2.50 1.97
C ILE A 56 8.41 -1.53 0.91
N THR A 57 8.00 -0.36 1.35
CA THR A 57 7.44 0.70 0.51
C THR A 57 8.11 2.03 0.86
N TYR A 58 8.47 2.83 -0.12
CA TYR A 58 9.02 4.16 0.11
C TYR A 58 7.96 5.23 -0.14
N LEU A 59 7.44 5.83 0.94
CA LEU A 59 6.27 6.71 0.93
C LEU A 59 6.59 8.11 0.39
N SER A 60 5.55 8.85 -0.01
CA SER A 60 5.68 10.21 -0.54
C SER A 60 6.37 11.18 0.41
N GLU A 61 6.18 11.01 1.72
CA GLU A 61 6.80 11.83 2.78
C GLU A 61 8.30 11.57 3.00
N GLY A 62 8.90 10.61 2.29
CA GLY A 62 10.32 10.28 2.42
C GLY A 62 10.62 9.28 3.54
N THR A 63 9.61 8.51 3.95
CA THR A 63 9.69 7.48 4.99
C THR A 63 9.54 6.09 4.38
N TRP A 64 10.26 5.11 4.90
CA TRP A 64 10.17 3.71 4.51
C TRP A 64 9.20 2.98 5.42
N ALA A 65 8.17 2.36 4.85
CA ALA A 65 7.20 1.53 5.57
C ALA A 65 7.55 0.05 5.37
N PHE A 66 7.74 -0.67 6.47
CA PHE A 66 8.03 -2.10 6.49
C PHE A 66 6.89 -2.85 7.16
N TRP A 67 6.30 -3.80 6.45
CA TRP A 67 5.08 -4.49 6.87
C TRP A 67 5.11 -5.96 6.45
N ASN A 68 4.22 -6.77 7.01
CA ASN A 68 4.13 -8.21 6.70
C ASN A 68 2.70 -8.63 6.37
N ASN A 69 2.49 -9.20 5.19
CA ASN A 69 1.16 -9.61 4.73
C ASN A 69 0.55 -10.75 5.57
N ALA A 70 1.38 -11.68 6.08
CA ALA A 70 0.89 -12.80 6.87
C ALA A 70 0.73 -12.48 8.37
N ARG A 71 1.36 -11.41 8.84
CA ARG A 71 1.48 -11.10 10.27
C ARG A 71 1.02 -9.71 10.64
N TYR A 72 0.37 -8.96 9.74
CA TYR A 72 -0.08 -7.59 10.01
C TYR A 72 -1.05 -7.48 11.21
N VAL A 73 -1.73 -8.56 11.60
CA VAL A 73 -2.59 -8.58 12.81
C VAL A 73 -1.75 -8.57 14.10
N GLU A 74 -0.54 -9.14 14.06
CA GLU A 74 0.35 -9.29 15.20
C GLU A 74 1.51 -8.27 15.21
N GLU A 75 1.90 -7.80 14.02
CA GLU A 75 3.04 -6.91 13.81
C GLU A 75 2.56 -5.61 13.16
N ASP A 76 2.68 -4.51 13.90
CA ASP A 76 2.45 -3.17 13.37
C ASP A 76 3.46 -2.81 12.27
N VAL A 77 3.07 -1.87 11.42
CA VAL A 77 4.00 -1.29 10.43
C VAL A 77 5.14 -0.56 11.13
N GLN A 78 6.36 -0.80 10.67
CA GLN A 78 7.54 -0.09 11.15
C GLN A 78 7.98 0.94 10.13
N PHE A 79 8.32 2.13 10.63
CA PHE A 79 8.73 3.26 9.81
C PHE A 79 10.20 3.58 10.02
N PHE A 80 10.90 3.88 8.93
CA PHE A 80 12.31 4.26 8.93
C PHE A 80 12.51 5.53 8.11
N GLU A 81 13.22 6.52 8.66
CA GLU A 81 13.46 7.81 7.98
C GLU A 81 14.52 7.68 6.88
N THR A 82 15.38 6.65 6.96
CA THR A 82 16.45 6.44 5.99
C THR A 82 16.61 4.97 5.65
N SER A 83 17.09 4.70 4.43
CA SER A 83 17.45 3.34 4.00
C SER A 83 18.53 2.71 4.88
N GLN A 84 19.41 3.51 5.49
CA GLN A 84 20.44 3.04 6.42
C GLN A 84 19.85 2.52 7.74
N GLN A 85 18.85 3.20 8.29
CA GLN A 85 18.13 2.75 9.48
C GLN A 85 17.43 1.41 9.20
N PHE A 86 16.72 1.32 8.07
CA PHE A 86 16.09 0.08 7.66
C PHE A 86 17.11 -1.04 7.42
N LEU A 87 18.23 -0.75 6.74
CA LEU A 87 19.27 -1.74 6.47
C LEU A 87 19.82 -2.31 7.78
N HIS A 88 20.16 -1.46 8.75
CA HIS A 88 20.64 -1.92 10.05
C HIS A 88 19.64 -2.85 10.76
N PHE A 89 18.36 -2.46 10.78
CA PHE A 89 17.28 -3.28 11.32
C PHE A 89 17.14 -4.63 10.60
N ALA A 90 17.14 -4.63 9.27
CA ALA A 90 16.97 -5.83 8.46
C ALA A 90 18.12 -6.81 8.66
N LEU A 91 19.37 -6.33 8.71
CA LEU A 91 20.54 -7.17 8.98
C LEU A 91 20.45 -7.86 10.35
N GLU A 92 19.96 -7.17 11.38
CA GLU A 92 19.80 -7.74 12.72
C GLU A 92 18.60 -8.70 12.80
N ARG A 93 17.45 -8.33 12.22
CA ARG A 93 16.22 -9.11 12.29
C ARG A 93 16.32 -10.40 11.48
N PHE A 94 16.81 -10.31 10.26
CA PHE A 94 16.87 -11.44 9.32
C PHE A 94 18.22 -12.17 9.34
N LYS A 95 19.21 -11.66 10.08
CA LYS A 95 20.57 -12.22 10.16
C LYS A 95 21.24 -12.37 8.78
N ILE A 96 20.93 -11.44 7.88
CA ILE A 96 21.45 -11.35 6.50
C ILE A 96 22.97 -11.14 6.54
N GLN A 97 23.72 -11.90 5.74
CA GLN A 97 25.19 -11.79 5.67
C GLN A 97 25.71 -11.96 4.24
N GLY A 98 26.87 -11.36 3.95
CA GLY A 98 27.55 -11.54 2.66
C GLY A 98 26.76 -10.97 1.47
N GLU A 99 26.58 -11.77 0.42
CA GLU A 99 25.96 -11.37 -0.85
C GLU A 99 24.48 -10.92 -0.70
N GLU A 100 23.79 -11.40 0.33
CA GLU A 100 22.41 -11.02 0.63
C GLU A 100 22.31 -9.54 1.03
N VAL A 101 23.38 -8.97 1.61
CA VAL A 101 23.45 -7.54 1.96
C VAL A 101 23.47 -6.68 0.70
N GLU A 102 24.27 -7.06 -0.30
CA GLU A 102 24.35 -6.34 -1.57
C GLU A 102 23.03 -6.38 -2.32
N SER A 103 22.35 -7.53 -2.29
CA SER A 103 21.02 -7.69 -2.88
C SER A 103 19.99 -6.79 -2.22
N LEU A 104 20.00 -6.69 -0.88
CA LEU A 104 19.12 -5.78 -0.16
C LEU A 104 19.41 -4.30 -0.47
N ILE A 105 20.69 -3.92 -0.56
CA ILE A 105 21.08 -2.56 -0.96
C ILE A 105 20.58 -2.23 -2.36
N ASN A 106 20.73 -3.15 -3.31
CA ASN A 106 20.24 -2.97 -4.68
C ASN A 106 18.72 -2.82 -4.70
N LEU A 107 17.98 -3.69 -3.99
CA LEU A 107 16.53 -3.61 -3.88
C LEU A 107 16.08 -2.25 -3.33
N LEU A 108 16.73 -1.76 -2.27
CA LEU A 108 16.43 -0.43 -1.71
C LEU A 108 16.74 0.70 -2.69
N SER A 109 17.81 0.57 -3.48
CA SER A 109 18.16 1.58 -4.49
C SER A 109 17.19 1.61 -5.67
N GLU A 110 16.57 0.48 -5.98
CA GLU A 110 15.57 0.33 -7.04
C GLU A 110 14.14 0.64 -6.57
N THR A 111 13.91 0.64 -5.25
CA THR A 111 12.61 0.97 -4.66
C THR A 111 12.28 2.43 -4.94
N ARG A 112 11.18 2.65 -5.62
CA ARG A 112 10.74 3.98 -6.01
C ARG A 112 9.98 4.67 -4.89
N GLN A 113 10.16 5.98 -4.80
CA GLN A 113 9.36 6.81 -3.91
C GLN A 113 7.98 7.00 -4.53
N MET A 114 6.95 6.76 -3.71
CA MET A 114 5.57 7.06 -4.07
C MET A 114 5.33 8.56 -4.15
N LYS A 115 4.19 8.94 -4.73
CA LYS A 115 3.68 10.31 -4.69
C LYS A 115 2.32 10.35 -4.01
N GLN A 116 2.02 11.49 -3.40
CA GLN A 116 0.71 11.75 -2.83
C GLN A 116 -0.21 12.40 -3.87
N CYS A 117 -1.42 11.86 -4.03
CA CYS A 117 -2.43 12.42 -4.93
C CYS A 117 -2.91 13.78 -4.40
N ALA A 118 -2.88 14.81 -5.26
CA ALA A 118 -3.31 16.15 -4.91
C ALA A 118 -4.81 16.30 -4.60
N TYR A 119 -5.62 15.28 -4.90
CA TYR A 119 -7.06 15.27 -4.64
C TYR A 119 -7.45 14.34 -3.49
N CYS A 120 -7.18 13.04 -3.63
CA CYS A 120 -7.63 12.05 -2.64
C CYS A 120 -6.59 11.79 -1.54
N GLU A 121 -5.43 12.46 -1.57
CA GLU A 121 -4.35 12.36 -0.58
C GLU A 121 -3.73 10.96 -0.41
N CYS A 122 -4.14 9.99 -1.23
CA CYS A 122 -3.59 8.65 -1.26
C CYS A 122 -2.21 8.58 -1.92
N GLU A 123 -1.39 7.65 -1.46
CA GLU A 123 -0.15 7.20 -2.10
C GLU A 123 -0.43 6.52 -3.44
N PHE A 124 0.44 6.75 -4.41
CA PHE A 124 0.41 6.08 -5.71
C PHE A 124 1.83 5.96 -6.31
N ASP A 125 2.05 4.93 -7.13
CA ASP A 125 3.27 4.80 -7.93
C ASP A 125 3.16 5.70 -9.18
N PRO A 126 4.01 6.74 -9.33
CA PRO A 126 4.01 7.56 -10.55
C PRO A 126 4.42 6.76 -11.79
N GLU A 127 5.15 5.67 -11.61
CA GLU A 127 5.70 4.85 -12.68
C GLU A 127 4.97 3.51 -12.86
N ASP A 128 3.74 3.41 -12.33
CA ASP A 128 2.85 2.25 -12.45
C ASP A 128 2.81 1.77 -13.91
N PRO A 129 3.10 0.48 -14.20
CA PRO A 129 3.02 -0.09 -15.53
C PRO A 129 1.71 0.21 -16.26
N ALA A 130 0.56 0.19 -15.56
CA ALA A 130 -0.73 0.48 -16.15
C ALA A 130 -0.81 1.92 -16.70
N ARG A 131 -0.17 2.88 -16.01
CA ARG A 131 -0.10 4.28 -16.46
C ARG A 131 0.75 4.41 -17.71
N LYS A 132 1.89 3.70 -17.75
CA LYS A 132 2.77 3.67 -18.92
C LYS A 132 2.11 3.04 -20.14
N GLU A 133 1.37 1.95 -19.96
CA GLU A 133 0.61 1.30 -21.03
C GLU A 133 -0.45 2.21 -21.64
N LEU A 134 -1.06 3.06 -20.81
CA LEU A 134 -2.01 4.08 -21.24
C LEU A 134 -1.36 5.36 -21.79
N GLY A 135 -0.02 5.45 -21.80
CA GLY A 135 0.71 6.63 -22.26
C GLY A 135 0.54 7.85 -21.36
N ILE A 136 0.31 7.65 -20.06
CA ILE A 136 0.14 8.70 -19.08
C ILE A 136 1.50 8.99 -18.43
N ASP A 137 2.15 10.07 -18.85
CA ASP A 137 3.41 10.56 -18.24
C ASP A 137 3.17 11.32 -16.92
N GLY A 138 1.92 11.68 -16.63
CA GLY A 138 1.48 12.33 -15.40
C GLY A 138 0.10 12.98 -15.58
N ILE A 139 -0.59 13.25 -14.48
CA ILE A 139 -1.92 13.86 -14.49
C ILE A 139 -1.87 15.07 -13.55
N TYR A 140 -1.52 16.23 -14.08
CA TYR A 140 -1.27 17.43 -13.29
C TYR A 140 -2.50 18.35 -13.31
N LEU A 141 -2.78 18.99 -12.18
CA LEU A 141 -3.81 20.04 -12.12
C LEU A 141 -3.29 21.36 -12.71
N ASP A 142 -1.99 21.61 -12.55
CA ASP A 142 -1.27 22.68 -13.24
C ASP A 142 -0.30 22.06 -14.26
N GLU A 143 -0.67 22.11 -15.54
CA GLU A 143 0.17 21.59 -16.62
C GLU A 143 1.42 22.44 -16.89
N GLU A 144 1.40 23.74 -16.57
CA GLU A 144 2.52 24.65 -16.83
C GLU A 144 3.65 24.46 -15.81
N GLU A 145 3.30 24.32 -14.54
CA GLU A 145 4.26 24.14 -13.45
C GLU A 145 4.50 22.64 -13.11
N GLN A 146 3.72 21.73 -13.72
CA GLN A 146 3.71 20.29 -13.39
C GLN A 146 3.54 20.03 -11.89
N GLU A 147 2.72 20.86 -11.26
CA GLU A 147 2.43 20.75 -9.83
C GLU A 147 1.13 19.99 -9.60
N ARG A 148 1.00 19.46 -8.37
CA ARG A 148 -0.23 18.81 -7.89
C ARG A 148 -0.70 17.66 -8.78
N GLU A 149 0.12 16.61 -8.84
CA GLU A 149 -0.20 15.40 -9.59
C GLU A 149 -1.33 14.58 -8.94
N CYS A 150 -2.21 14.04 -9.77
CA CYS A 150 -3.31 13.16 -9.40
C CYS A 150 -3.00 11.70 -9.75
N CYS A 151 -3.44 10.78 -8.90
CA CYS A 151 -3.27 9.34 -9.14
C CYS A 151 -4.13 8.79 -10.31
N SER A 152 -5.17 9.50 -10.75
CA SER A 152 -6.03 9.06 -11.84
C SER A 152 -6.74 10.24 -12.54
N PRO A 153 -7.23 10.05 -13.78
CA PRO A 153 -7.98 11.10 -14.48
C PRO A 153 -9.26 11.49 -13.74
N GLN A 154 -9.89 10.52 -13.07
CA GLN A 154 -11.08 10.78 -12.25
C GLN A 154 -10.77 11.75 -11.10
N CYS A 155 -9.66 11.54 -10.39
CA CYS A 155 -9.25 12.45 -9.32
C CYS A 155 -8.95 13.87 -9.85
N ALA A 156 -8.36 13.98 -11.04
CA ALA A 156 -8.12 15.29 -11.64
C ALA A 156 -9.42 16.03 -11.98
N VAL A 157 -10.39 15.34 -12.59
CA VAL A 157 -11.71 15.90 -12.89
C VAL A 157 -12.43 16.34 -11.61
N GLU A 158 -12.39 15.50 -10.56
CA GLU A 158 -13.04 15.81 -9.28
C GLU A 158 -12.41 17.01 -8.57
N ALA A 159 -11.07 17.13 -8.60
CA ALA A 159 -10.36 18.30 -8.09
C ALA A 159 -10.78 19.59 -8.80
N MET A 160 -10.82 19.59 -10.14
CA MET A 160 -11.26 20.75 -10.91
C MET A 160 -12.71 21.14 -10.60
N VAL A 161 -13.61 20.16 -10.46
CA VAL A 161 -15.01 20.42 -10.10
C VAL A 161 -15.14 21.01 -8.70
N GLN A 162 -14.30 20.59 -7.76
CA GLN A 162 -14.29 21.14 -6.40
C GLN A 162 -13.77 22.58 -6.39
N GLU A 163 -12.67 22.87 -7.09
CA GLU A 163 -12.14 24.23 -7.21
C GLU A 163 -13.17 25.20 -7.82
N TRP A 164 -13.95 24.75 -8.80
CA TRP A 164 -15.02 25.57 -9.40
C TRP A 164 -16.23 25.80 -8.48
N LYS A 165 -16.46 24.93 -7.50
CA LYS A 165 -17.55 25.10 -6.52
C LYS A 165 -17.15 26.01 -5.38
N GLU A 166 -15.87 26.03 -5.03
CA GLU A 166 -15.31 26.78 -3.92
C GLU A 166 -14.82 28.18 -4.32
N GLY A 167 -14.59 28.43 -5.63
CA GLY A 167 -14.29 29.74 -6.21
C GLY A 167 -15.52 30.58 -6.57
#